data_AF-A0A958MNC0-F1
#
_entry.id   AF-A0A958MNC0-F1
#
_cell.length_a   1.000
_cell.length_b   1.000
_cell.length_c   1.000
_cell.angle_alpha   90.00
_cell.angle_beta   90.00
_cell.angle_gamma   90.00
#
_symmetry.space_group_name_H-M   'P 1'
#
loop_
_entity.id
_entity.type
_entity.pdbx_description
1 polymer ?
#
loop_
_entity_poly.entity_id
_entity_poly.type
_entity_poly.pdbx_seq_one_letter_code
_entity_poly.pdbx_strand_id
1 'polypeptide(L)'
;CPPIVDSPYKITETPNKKLALADAHFKHEKKVSKAKIHILKRLKNMLPSSFGFVEGAGAFYGLSLIGQSFVPGLYFKIKHRNKRDYESFCEPQITYNTGKKDAQNIALEEKVAIVKSGFDLMGMETFAPLVLFVGHGSHTANNPFGSSLDCGACAASPGRHNARLLASLANDPSVRDTLKTSYNIDIPEDTLFIGAEHNTTTDEIVLFDAFVPDSHIERLNILKSNLEKAQETATAERLNVSKGSIELAKKKSLNWGETRPEWGLAKNAAFIVGSRNLTSSMQLDGRCFMHSYNWKSDPEGKALEAIMGGPMVVTQWINNHYYFSTVDNNKFGGGSKITHNITGQFGVVQGNGGDLKMGLPLQSLKASDTEMYHQPLRLTTIIHAPLNRVETILRKNKHLQTLLDNEWMYLKVMDTSDSNQFKSYHKDFFWSSEHMNLKKINTPELSMC
;
A
#
# COMPACT_ATOMS: atom_id res chain seq x y z
N CYS A 1 -3.67 9.69 -6.82
CA CYS A 1 -2.79 10.31 -5.80
C CYS A 1 -1.53 10.74 -6.51
N PRO A 2 -1.24 12.04 -6.64
CA PRO A 2 0.06 12.47 -7.13
C PRO A 2 1.15 12.01 -6.15
N PRO A 3 2.38 11.75 -6.64
CA PRO A 3 3.52 11.55 -5.73
C PRO A 3 3.72 12.83 -4.89
N ILE A 4 4.13 12.66 -3.64
CA ILE A 4 4.40 13.80 -2.73
C ILE A 4 5.63 14.57 -3.20
N VAL A 5 6.60 13.83 -3.74
CA VAL A 5 7.87 14.34 -4.23
C VAL A 5 8.18 13.67 -5.56
N ASP A 6 8.78 14.41 -6.47
CA ASP A 6 9.32 13.83 -7.68
C ASP A 6 10.47 12.89 -7.34
N SER A 7 10.50 11.73 -8.01
CA SER A 7 11.58 10.78 -7.81
C SER A 7 12.80 11.18 -8.64
N PRO A 8 13.97 11.43 -8.00
CA PRO A 8 15.23 11.60 -8.71
C PRO A 8 15.73 10.29 -9.33
N TYR A 9 15.07 9.17 -9.02
CA TYR A 9 15.46 7.84 -9.45
C TYR A 9 14.40 7.17 -10.31
N LYS A 10 14.86 6.27 -11.18
CA LYS A 10 14.03 5.38 -11.97
C LYS A 10 14.40 3.94 -11.67
N ILE A 11 13.40 3.16 -11.32
CA ILE A 11 13.52 1.72 -11.06
C ILE A 11 13.12 0.97 -12.33
N THR A 12 13.93 0.00 -12.73
CA THR A 12 13.65 -0.90 -13.86
C THR A 12 13.90 -2.34 -13.44
N GLU A 13 13.21 -3.28 -14.07
CA GLU A 13 13.37 -4.71 -13.82
C GLU A 13 14.24 -5.31 -14.93
N THR A 14 15.41 -5.84 -14.57
CA THR A 14 16.39 -6.36 -15.52
C THR A 14 16.56 -7.87 -15.35
N PRO A 15 16.56 -8.66 -16.44
CA PRO A 15 16.73 -10.11 -16.35
C PRO A 15 18.05 -10.49 -15.68
N ASN A 16 17.99 -11.42 -14.73
CA ASN A 16 19.19 -12.04 -14.18
C ASN A 16 19.91 -12.81 -15.31
N LYS A 17 21.23 -12.61 -15.46
CA LYS A 17 22.04 -13.22 -16.52
C LYS A 17 21.94 -14.75 -16.54
N LYS A 18 21.77 -15.39 -15.37
CA LYS A 18 21.64 -16.86 -15.25
C LYS A 18 20.27 -17.37 -15.73
N LEU A 19 19.25 -16.50 -15.73
CA LEU A 19 17.87 -16.81 -16.12
C LEU A 19 17.49 -16.17 -17.46
N ALA A 20 18.46 -15.75 -18.28
CA ALA A 20 18.23 -15.04 -19.54
C ALA A 20 17.36 -15.82 -20.56
N LEU A 21 17.38 -17.17 -20.52
CA LEU A 21 16.49 -17.99 -21.34
C LEU A 21 15.01 -17.81 -20.96
N ALA A 22 14.72 -17.59 -19.67
CA ALA A 22 13.36 -17.31 -19.21
C ALA A 22 12.86 -15.95 -19.74
N ASP A 23 13.73 -14.95 -19.85
CA ASP A 23 13.42 -13.66 -20.46
C ASP A 23 13.12 -13.76 -21.95
N ALA A 24 13.87 -14.58 -22.71
CA ALA A 24 13.59 -14.79 -24.14
C ALA A 24 12.17 -15.35 -24.37
N HIS A 25 11.78 -16.37 -23.59
CA HIS A 25 10.44 -16.93 -23.62
C HIS A 25 9.37 -15.89 -23.24
N PHE A 26 9.60 -15.17 -22.15
CA PHE A 26 8.69 -14.12 -21.68
C PHE A 26 8.51 -12.99 -22.71
N LYS A 27 9.60 -12.52 -23.34
CA LYS A 27 9.57 -11.52 -24.41
C LYS A 27 8.79 -12.02 -25.62
N HIS A 28 8.94 -13.28 -25.99
CA HIS A 28 8.17 -13.88 -27.08
C HIS A 28 6.67 -13.90 -26.77
N GLU A 29 6.27 -14.41 -25.61
CA GLU A 29 4.87 -14.43 -25.16
C GLU A 29 4.28 -13.01 -25.10
N LYS A 30 5.05 -12.04 -24.58
CA LYS A 30 4.64 -10.63 -24.51
C LYS A 30 4.50 -10.00 -25.90
N LYS A 31 5.37 -10.34 -26.86
CA LYS A 31 5.27 -9.88 -28.25
C LYS A 31 4.01 -10.42 -28.92
N VAL A 32 3.72 -11.71 -28.75
CA VAL A 32 2.49 -12.34 -29.24
C VAL A 32 1.26 -11.69 -28.60
N SER A 33 1.26 -11.48 -27.29
CA SER A 33 0.18 -10.81 -26.57
C SER A 33 -0.04 -9.37 -27.05
N LYS A 34 1.04 -8.58 -27.21
CA LYS A 34 0.97 -7.22 -27.78
C LYS A 34 0.41 -7.22 -29.20
N ALA A 35 0.82 -8.16 -30.05
CA ALA A 35 0.29 -8.29 -31.40
C ALA A 35 -1.22 -8.59 -31.39
N LYS A 36 -1.66 -9.54 -30.55
CA LYS A 36 -3.09 -9.83 -30.36
C LYS A 36 -3.88 -8.60 -29.91
N ILE A 37 -3.38 -7.86 -28.91
CA ILE A 37 -4.01 -6.63 -28.41
C ILE A 37 -4.03 -5.55 -29.50
N HIS A 38 -2.97 -5.40 -30.28
CA HIS A 38 -2.89 -4.42 -31.36
C HIS A 38 -3.93 -4.73 -32.45
N ILE A 39 -4.04 -6.00 -32.87
CA ILE A 39 -5.06 -6.45 -33.82
C ILE A 39 -6.46 -6.17 -33.25
N LEU A 40 -6.70 -6.54 -31.99
CA LEU A 40 -7.98 -6.28 -31.31
C LEU A 40 -8.33 -4.78 -31.29
N LYS A 41 -7.37 -3.91 -30.95
CA LYS A 41 -7.58 -2.45 -30.93
C LYS A 41 -7.89 -1.91 -32.32
N ARG A 42 -7.21 -2.40 -33.36
CA ARG A 42 -7.49 -2.02 -34.75
C ARG A 42 -8.91 -2.44 -35.16
N LEU A 43 -9.30 -3.68 -34.90
CA LEU A 43 -10.64 -4.18 -35.20
C LEU A 43 -11.74 -3.39 -34.49
N LYS A 44 -11.51 -3.00 -33.23
CA LYS A 44 -12.44 -2.14 -32.47
C LYS A 44 -12.59 -0.74 -33.07
N ASN A 45 -11.49 -0.15 -33.57
CA ASN A 45 -11.47 1.24 -34.03
C ASN A 45 -11.74 1.39 -35.54
N MET A 46 -11.86 0.30 -36.30
CA MET A 46 -12.20 0.33 -37.73
C MET A 46 -13.68 -0.02 -37.92
N LEU A 47 -14.51 1.00 -38.19
CA LEU A 47 -15.98 0.93 -38.29
C LEU A 47 -16.54 -0.28 -39.06
N PRO A 48 -16.03 -0.66 -40.27
CA PRO A 48 -16.57 -1.81 -41.00
C PRO A 48 -16.23 -3.15 -40.36
N SER A 49 -15.08 -3.25 -39.69
CA SER A 49 -14.65 -4.48 -39.02
C SER A 49 -15.22 -4.62 -37.60
N SER A 50 -15.68 -3.53 -36.99
CA SER A 50 -16.27 -3.55 -35.64
C SER A 50 -17.49 -4.45 -35.58
N PHE A 51 -18.39 -4.36 -36.57
CA PHE A 51 -19.63 -5.15 -36.60
C PHE A 51 -19.35 -6.64 -36.77
N GLY A 52 -18.61 -7.03 -37.82
CA GLY A 52 -18.26 -8.44 -38.05
C GLY A 52 -17.38 -9.04 -36.94
N PHE A 53 -16.52 -8.22 -36.31
CA PHE A 53 -15.76 -8.66 -35.14
C PHE A 53 -16.66 -8.90 -33.93
N VAL A 54 -17.61 -8.00 -33.64
CA VAL A 54 -18.54 -8.16 -32.51
C VAL A 54 -19.45 -9.37 -32.73
N GLU A 55 -19.97 -9.60 -33.94
CA GLU A 55 -20.80 -10.76 -34.25
C GLU A 55 -20.00 -12.08 -34.16
N GLY A 56 -18.81 -12.14 -34.77
CA GLY A 56 -17.99 -13.35 -34.78
C GLY A 56 -17.33 -13.68 -33.44
N ALA A 57 -16.85 -12.66 -32.71
CA ALA A 57 -16.20 -12.85 -31.41
C ALA A 57 -17.19 -12.82 -30.24
N GLY A 58 -18.41 -12.33 -30.44
CA GLY A 58 -19.43 -12.14 -29.40
C GLY A 58 -19.78 -13.43 -28.68
N ALA A 59 -19.93 -14.54 -29.39
CA ALA A 59 -20.17 -15.85 -28.78
C ALA A 59 -19.01 -16.31 -27.89
N PHE A 60 -17.76 -16.10 -28.32
CA PHE A 60 -16.57 -16.41 -27.53
C PHE A 60 -16.47 -15.52 -26.29
N TYR A 61 -16.74 -14.22 -26.42
CA TYR A 61 -16.82 -13.31 -25.27
C TYR A 61 -17.95 -13.70 -24.31
N GLY A 62 -19.11 -14.11 -24.82
CA GLY A 62 -20.23 -14.61 -24.04
C GLY A 62 -19.85 -15.84 -23.22
N LEU A 63 -19.21 -16.85 -23.85
CA LEU A 63 -18.68 -18.02 -23.15
C LEU A 63 -17.62 -17.65 -22.10
N SER A 64 -16.73 -16.70 -22.42
CA SER A 64 -15.75 -16.19 -21.46
C SER A 64 -16.41 -15.49 -20.28
N LEU A 65 -17.49 -14.73 -20.49
CA LEU A 65 -18.24 -14.06 -19.44
C LEU A 65 -19.00 -15.05 -18.56
N ILE A 66 -19.60 -16.10 -19.16
CA ILE A 66 -20.21 -17.21 -18.41
C ILE A 66 -19.15 -17.87 -17.53
N GLY A 67 -17.99 -18.24 -18.10
CA GLY A 67 -16.89 -18.82 -17.33
C GLY A 67 -16.42 -17.91 -16.19
N GLN A 68 -16.25 -16.61 -16.46
CA GLN A 68 -15.86 -15.63 -15.45
C GLN A 68 -16.93 -15.43 -14.37
N SER A 69 -18.22 -15.59 -14.69
CA SER A 69 -19.33 -15.32 -13.76
C SER A 69 -19.65 -16.52 -12.86
N PHE A 70 -19.59 -17.74 -13.39
CA PHE A 70 -19.98 -18.95 -12.66
C PHE A 70 -18.79 -19.72 -12.08
N VAL A 71 -17.61 -19.66 -12.70
CA VAL A 71 -16.38 -20.34 -12.25
C VAL A 71 -15.15 -19.43 -12.28
N PRO A 72 -15.18 -18.25 -11.61
CA PRO A 72 -14.13 -17.23 -11.70
C PRO A 72 -12.74 -17.76 -11.35
N GLY A 73 -12.62 -18.61 -10.32
CA GLY A 73 -11.34 -19.17 -9.89
C GLY A 73 -10.70 -20.08 -10.94
N LEU A 74 -11.49 -20.95 -11.60
CA LEU A 74 -11.01 -21.81 -12.67
C LEU A 74 -10.64 -21.00 -13.91
N TYR A 75 -11.49 -20.05 -14.29
CA TYR A 75 -11.23 -19.13 -15.39
C TYR A 75 -9.93 -18.34 -15.18
N PHE A 76 -9.71 -17.82 -13.97
CA PHE A 76 -8.49 -17.12 -13.60
C PHE A 76 -7.27 -18.04 -13.70
N LYS A 77 -7.33 -19.25 -13.11
CA LYS A 77 -6.24 -20.24 -13.22
C LYS A 77 -5.89 -20.55 -14.67
N ILE A 78 -6.86 -20.80 -15.54
CA ILE A 78 -6.63 -21.09 -16.97
C ILE A 78 -5.99 -19.89 -17.67
N LYS A 79 -6.51 -18.68 -17.43
CA LYS A 79 -6.03 -17.44 -18.05
C LYS A 79 -4.63 -17.03 -17.57
N HIS A 80 -4.25 -17.44 -16.37
CA HIS A 80 -2.97 -17.10 -15.74
C HIS A 80 -1.98 -18.28 -15.69
N ARG A 81 -2.35 -19.48 -16.14
CA ARG A 81 -1.54 -20.72 -16.05
C ARG A 81 -0.11 -20.59 -16.58
N ASN A 82 0.08 -19.77 -17.63
CA ASN A 82 1.36 -19.56 -18.28
C ASN A 82 1.88 -18.12 -18.16
N LYS A 83 1.24 -17.26 -17.34
CA LYS A 83 1.79 -15.93 -17.10
C LYS A 83 2.93 -16.06 -16.10
N ARG A 84 4.16 -16.03 -16.60
CA ARG A 84 5.32 -15.80 -15.76
C ARG A 84 5.35 -14.34 -15.36
N ASP A 85 5.49 -14.10 -14.07
CA ASP A 85 5.73 -12.77 -13.52
C ASP A 85 7.23 -12.48 -13.63
N TYR A 86 7.59 -11.30 -14.10
CA TYR A 86 8.99 -10.93 -14.33
C TYR A 86 9.80 -10.97 -13.05
N GLU A 87 9.12 -10.81 -11.92
CA GLU A 87 9.64 -10.91 -10.57
C GLU A 87 10.39 -12.22 -10.28
N SER A 88 10.07 -13.29 -11.03
CA SER A 88 10.69 -14.61 -10.90
C SER A 88 12.05 -14.76 -11.59
N PHE A 89 12.41 -13.84 -12.49
CA PHE A 89 13.67 -13.93 -13.24
C PHE A 89 14.39 -12.59 -13.44
N CYS A 90 13.75 -11.47 -13.09
CA CYS A 90 14.33 -10.14 -13.08
C CYS A 90 14.74 -9.71 -11.67
N GLU A 91 15.72 -8.81 -11.62
CA GLU A 91 16.16 -8.08 -10.44
C GLU A 91 15.92 -6.57 -10.66
N PRO A 92 15.55 -5.84 -9.59
CA PRO A 92 15.37 -4.39 -9.66
C PRO A 92 16.73 -3.69 -9.83
N GLN A 93 16.78 -2.72 -10.74
CA GLN A 93 17.90 -1.81 -10.92
C GLN A 93 17.43 -0.37 -10.76
N ILE A 94 18.21 0.42 -10.03
CA ILE A 94 17.97 1.83 -9.77
C ILE A 94 18.98 2.71 -10.51
N THR A 95 18.48 3.70 -11.22
CA THR A 95 19.26 4.65 -12.05
C THR A 95 18.76 6.07 -11.82
N TYR A 96 19.56 7.08 -12.18
CA TYR A 96 19.10 8.46 -12.13
C TYR A 96 17.99 8.72 -13.16
N ASN A 97 16.95 9.45 -12.75
CA ASN A 97 15.84 9.85 -13.59
C ASN A 97 16.22 11.06 -14.47
N THR A 98 17.10 10.83 -15.44
CA THR A 98 17.62 11.88 -16.36
C THR A 98 16.81 12.03 -17.64
N GLY A 99 15.73 11.26 -17.81
CA GLY A 99 14.96 11.19 -19.05
C GLY A 99 15.69 10.55 -20.25
N LYS A 100 16.97 10.18 -20.09
CA LYS A 100 17.79 9.51 -21.13
C LYS A 100 17.74 7.99 -20.97
N LYS A 101 17.95 7.26 -22.08
CA LYS A 101 17.91 5.79 -22.11
C LYS A 101 19.11 5.13 -21.42
N ASP A 102 20.27 5.79 -21.42
CA ASP A 102 21.51 5.31 -20.80
C ASP A 102 21.75 6.02 -19.47
N ALA A 103 20.82 5.84 -18.54
CA ALA A 103 20.94 6.41 -17.21
C ALA A 103 22.01 5.65 -16.41
N GLN A 104 22.93 6.39 -15.78
CA GLN A 104 23.94 5.83 -14.91
C GLN A 104 23.31 5.23 -13.65
N ASN A 105 23.93 4.17 -13.13
CA ASN A 105 23.63 3.66 -11.79
C ASN A 105 23.88 4.75 -10.75
N ILE A 106 23.07 4.75 -9.69
CA ILE A 106 23.24 5.68 -8.58
C ILE A 106 24.52 5.37 -7.79
N ALA A 107 25.06 6.38 -7.12
CA ALA A 107 26.28 6.26 -6.31
C ALA A 107 26.07 5.31 -5.13
N LEU A 108 27.16 4.70 -4.63
CA LEU A 108 27.09 3.78 -3.49
C LEU A 108 26.56 4.49 -2.25
N GLU A 109 27.00 5.72 -2.02
CA GLU A 109 26.61 6.56 -0.89
C GLU A 109 25.10 6.81 -0.89
N GLU A 110 24.48 6.97 -2.06
CA GLU A 110 23.02 7.14 -2.18
C GLU A 110 22.27 5.84 -1.91
N LYS A 111 22.78 4.69 -2.37
CA LYS A 111 22.21 3.37 -2.02
C LYS A 111 22.23 3.16 -0.51
N VAL A 112 23.37 3.47 0.12
CA VAL A 112 23.56 3.37 1.58
C VAL A 112 22.61 4.31 2.29
N ALA A 113 22.46 5.55 1.83
CA ALA A 113 21.51 6.50 2.38
C ALA A 113 20.06 5.98 2.31
N ILE A 114 19.64 5.39 1.19
CA ILE A 114 18.29 4.80 1.05
C ILE A 114 18.06 3.70 2.11
N VAL A 115 18.98 2.75 2.24
CA VAL A 115 18.84 1.64 3.20
C VAL A 115 18.87 2.15 4.63
N LYS A 116 19.84 3.02 4.95
CA LYS A 116 19.98 3.61 6.29
C LYS A 116 18.74 4.40 6.69
N SER A 117 18.23 5.27 5.82
CA SER A 117 17.00 6.01 6.08
C SER A 117 15.82 5.09 6.29
N GLY A 118 15.73 3.98 5.56
CA GLY A 118 14.72 2.94 5.81
C GLY A 118 14.80 2.38 7.23
N PHE A 119 16.00 1.96 7.67
CA PHE A 119 16.20 1.41 9.01
C PHE A 119 15.93 2.43 10.12
N ASP A 120 16.44 3.65 9.98
CA ASP A 120 16.22 4.73 10.96
C ASP A 120 14.73 5.02 11.11
N LEU A 121 14.00 5.15 9.99
CA LEU A 121 12.57 5.46 10.00
C LEU A 121 11.74 4.33 10.58
N MET A 122 12.12 3.07 10.37
CA MET A 122 11.42 1.91 10.90
C MET A 122 11.84 1.54 12.34
N GLY A 123 12.86 2.22 12.90
CA GLY A 123 13.42 1.91 14.20
C GLY A 123 14.09 0.52 14.25
N MET A 124 14.72 0.10 13.16
CA MET A 124 15.36 -1.22 13.05
C MET A 124 16.76 -1.18 13.66
N GLU A 125 16.91 -1.86 14.80
CA GLU A 125 18.19 -1.97 15.54
C GLU A 125 18.73 -3.40 15.55
N THR A 126 17.86 -4.39 15.30
CA THR A 126 18.19 -5.82 15.29
C THR A 126 17.64 -6.48 14.05
N PHE A 127 18.37 -7.48 13.54
CA PHE A 127 18.04 -8.15 12.30
C PHE A 127 17.79 -9.64 12.53
N ALA A 128 16.67 -10.12 12.02
CA ALA A 128 16.36 -11.54 12.00
C ALA A 128 17.00 -12.21 10.78
N PRO A 129 17.25 -13.53 10.81
CA PRO A 129 17.83 -14.25 9.66
C PRO A 129 17.02 -14.14 8.37
N LEU A 130 15.71 -13.88 8.47
CA LEU A 130 14.86 -13.48 7.36
C LEU A 130 14.14 -12.17 7.71
N VAL A 131 14.26 -11.16 6.85
CA VAL A 131 13.55 -9.89 6.97
C VAL A 131 12.73 -9.66 5.71
N LEU A 132 11.43 -9.39 5.87
CA LEU A 132 10.55 -9.06 4.76
C LEU A 132 10.34 -7.55 4.65
N PHE A 133 10.57 -6.99 3.47
CA PHE A 133 9.98 -5.72 3.09
C PHE A 133 8.71 -6.00 2.30
N VAL A 134 7.56 -5.59 2.84
CA VAL A 134 6.26 -5.89 2.26
C VAL A 134 5.65 -4.61 1.73
N GLY A 135 5.62 -4.46 0.41
CA GLY A 135 4.78 -3.46 -0.25
C GLY A 135 3.33 -3.94 -0.26
N HIS A 136 2.36 -3.05 -0.51
CA HIS A 136 0.97 -3.47 -0.64
C HIS A 136 0.39 -3.07 -1.99
N GLY A 137 -0.60 -3.84 -2.43
CA GLY A 137 -1.38 -3.60 -3.63
C GLY A 137 -2.72 -4.33 -3.53
N SER A 138 -3.57 -4.13 -4.52
CA SER A 138 -4.91 -4.71 -4.58
C SER A 138 -5.11 -5.49 -5.87
N HIS A 139 -6.05 -6.43 -5.86
CA HIS A 139 -6.49 -7.11 -7.08
C HIS A 139 -7.99 -6.97 -7.23
N THR A 140 -8.43 -6.25 -8.26
CA THR A 140 -9.85 -6.08 -8.54
C THR A 140 -10.15 -6.21 -10.03
N ALA A 141 -11.30 -6.78 -10.36
CA ALA A 141 -11.80 -6.86 -11.72
C ALA A 141 -12.78 -5.70 -11.98
N ASN A 142 -12.73 -5.12 -13.19
CA ASN A 142 -13.71 -4.14 -13.67
C ASN A 142 -13.93 -2.93 -12.72
N ASN A 143 -12.85 -2.39 -12.16
CA ASN A 143 -12.92 -1.25 -11.24
C ASN A 143 -12.15 -0.05 -11.81
N PRO A 144 -12.85 0.95 -12.40
CA PRO A 144 -12.21 2.16 -12.92
C PRO A 144 -11.39 2.94 -11.87
N PHE A 145 -11.76 2.81 -10.59
CA PHE A 145 -11.05 3.39 -9.45
C PHE A 145 -10.16 2.36 -8.73
N GLY A 146 -9.72 1.28 -9.41
CA GLY A 146 -8.90 0.23 -8.81
C GLY A 146 -7.62 0.74 -8.13
N SER A 147 -6.97 1.74 -8.72
CA SER A 147 -5.76 2.38 -8.15
C SER A 147 -6.00 3.04 -6.79
N SER A 148 -7.24 3.41 -6.45
CA SER A 148 -7.57 3.94 -5.11
C SER A 148 -7.46 2.91 -3.98
N LEU A 149 -7.37 1.61 -4.34
CA LEU A 149 -7.16 0.50 -3.42
C LEU A 149 -5.67 0.11 -3.32
N ASP A 150 -4.84 0.58 -4.24
CA ASP A 150 -3.39 0.43 -4.16
C ASP A 150 -2.77 1.42 -3.16
N CYS A 151 -1.44 1.44 -3.09
CA CYS A 151 -0.73 2.29 -2.13
C CYS A 151 -0.83 3.78 -2.46
N GLY A 152 -1.53 4.51 -1.58
CA GLY A 152 -1.62 5.97 -1.65
C GLY A 152 -0.25 6.67 -1.57
N ALA A 153 0.68 6.12 -0.78
CA ALA A 153 2.05 6.63 -0.65
C ALA A 153 2.92 6.31 -1.89
N CYS A 154 2.58 5.28 -2.66
CA CYS A 154 3.26 4.93 -3.92
C CYS A 154 2.52 5.48 -5.15
N ALA A 155 1.91 6.67 -5.01
CA ALA A 155 1.16 7.33 -6.08
C ALA A 155 0.06 6.43 -6.70
N ALA A 156 -0.68 5.71 -5.86
CA ALA A 156 -1.75 4.79 -6.27
C ALA A 156 -1.27 3.65 -7.19
N SER A 157 -0.05 3.16 -6.93
CA SER A 157 0.55 1.99 -7.59
C SER A 157 0.90 0.91 -6.56
N PRO A 158 0.99 -0.37 -6.96
CA PRO A 158 1.43 -1.44 -6.07
C PRO A 158 2.87 -1.23 -5.55
N GLY A 159 3.08 -1.50 -4.26
CA GLY A 159 4.34 -1.27 -3.56
C GLY A 159 5.44 -2.31 -3.80
N ARG A 160 5.19 -3.39 -4.56
CA ARG A 160 6.16 -4.49 -4.78
C ARG A 160 7.55 -4.04 -5.23
N HIS A 161 7.61 -3.03 -6.12
CA HIS A 161 8.87 -2.60 -6.72
C HIS A 161 9.78 -1.94 -5.70
N ASN A 162 9.21 -1.11 -4.82
CA ASN A 162 9.94 -0.45 -3.75
C ASN A 162 10.44 -1.46 -2.72
N ALA A 163 9.60 -2.44 -2.37
CA ALA A 163 9.96 -3.52 -1.47
C ALA A 163 11.11 -4.38 -2.02
N ARG A 164 11.03 -4.79 -3.30
CA ARG A 164 12.09 -5.54 -4.00
C ARG A 164 13.38 -4.74 -4.07
N LEU A 165 13.31 -3.46 -4.43
CA LEU A 165 14.48 -2.60 -4.51
C LEU A 165 15.17 -2.47 -3.14
N LEU A 166 14.42 -2.15 -2.09
CA LEU A 166 15.00 -1.97 -0.75
C LEU A 166 15.65 -3.27 -0.25
N ALA A 167 15.01 -4.42 -0.48
CA ALA A 167 15.60 -5.72 -0.18
C ALA A 167 16.90 -5.97 -0.96
N SER A 168 16.90 -5.65 -2.26
CA SER A 168 18.09 -5.79 -3.10
C SER A 168 19.25 -4.92 -2.63
N LEU A 169 18.98 -3.66 -2.25
CA LEU A 169 20.01 -2.75 -1.75
C LEU A 169 20.53 -3.19 -0.37
N ALA A 170 19.65 -3.67 0.52
CA ALA A 170 20.03 -4.16 1.84
C ALA A 170 20.84 -5.48 1.79
N ASN A 171 20.76 -6.23 0.69
CA ASN A 171 21.57 -7.42 0.43
C ASN A 171 22.88 -7.13 -0.32
N ASP A 172 23.10 -5.91 -0.84
CA ASP A 172 24.32 -5.56 -1.56
C ASP A 172 25.52 -5.54 -0.60
N PRO A 173 26.57 -6.38 -0.81
CA PRO A 173 27.72 -6.44 0.10
C PRO A 173 28.40 -5.08 0.30
N SER A 174 28.51 -4.27 -0.75
CA SER A 174 29.15 -2.95 -0.67
C SER A 174 28.35 -1.97 0.20
N VAL A 175 27.01 -2.11 0.20
CA VAL A 175 26.12 -1.33 1.06
C VAL A 175 26.27 -1.80 2.50
N ARG A 176 26.28 -3.12 2.75
CA ARG A 176 26.47 -3.69 4.10
C ARG A 176 27.79 -3.28 4.73
N ASP A 177 28.88 -3.35 3.97
CA ASP A 177 30.22 -2.95 4.43
C ASP A 177 30.26 -1.47 4.82
N THR A 178 29.64 -0.61 4.01
CA THR A 178 29.56 0.83 4.29
C THR A 178 28.68 1.12 5.51
N LEU A 179 27.53 0.44 5.65
CA LEU A 179 26.65 0.55 6.81
C LEU A 179 27.37 0.17 8.11
N LYS A 180 28.16 -0.91 8.08
CA LYS A 180 28.96 -1.36 9.22
C LYS A 180 30.04 -0.36 9.60
N THR A 181 30.84 0.08 8.62
CA THR A 181 32.02 0.92 8.86
C THR A 181 31.69 2.38 9.15
N SER A 182 30.68 2.94 8.47
CA SER A 182 30.38 4.38 8.52
C SER A 182 29.23 4.72 9.47
N TYR A 183 28.34 3.76 9.75
CA TYR A 183 27.13 4.00 10.55
C TYR A 183 26.96 3.04 11.73
N ASN A 184 27.91 2.10 11.93
CA ASN A 184 27.87 1.10 12.99
C ASN A 184 26.59 0.25 12.98
N ILE A 185 26.06 -0.02 11.78
CA ILE A 185 24.91 -0.90 11.57
C ILE A 185 25.46 -2.24 11.07
N ASP A 186 25.57 -3.21 11.97
CA ASP A 186 26.06 -4.55 11.65
C ASP A 186 24.88 -5.47 11.30
N ILE A 187 24.75 -5.81 10.02
CA ILE A 187 23.78 -6.79 9.54
C ILE A 187 24.46 -8.16 9.58
N PRO A 188 23.95 -9.13 10.35
CA PRO A 188 24.50 -10.48 10.39
C PRO A 188 24.62 -11.11 8.99
N GLU A 189 25.69 -11.88 8.75
CA GLU A 189 25.91 -12.56 7.46
C GLU A 189 24.76 -13.51 7.10
N ASP A 190 24.12 -14.11 8.10
CA ASP A 190 22.97 -15.00 7.94
C ASP A 190 21.64 -14.27 7.71
N THR A 191 21.61 -12.94 7.75
CA THR A 191 20.41 -12.15 7.48
C THR A 191 20.18 -11.99 5.98
N LEU A 192 18.99 -12.36 5.52
CA LEU A 192 18.54 -12.17 4.15
C LEU A 192 17.28 -11.30 4.10
N PHE A 193 17.33 -10.22 3.32
CA PHE A 193 16.18 -9.38 3.05
C PHE A 193 15.42 -9.88 1.82
N ILE A 194 14.10 -9.98 1.90
CA ILE A 194 13.24 -10.44 0.79
C ILE A 194 12.14 -9.41 0.56
N GLY A 195 11.93 -9.02 -0.69
CA GLY A 195 10.78 -8.20 -1.07
C GLY A 195 9.52 -9.05 -1.17
N ALA A 196 8.37 -8.48 -0.80
CA ALA A 196 7.07 -9.12 -0.90
C ALA A 196 5.96 -8.11 -1.25
N GLU A 197 4.81 -8.62 -1.68
CA GLU A 197 3.57 -7.84 -1.85
C GLU A 197 2.43 -8.44 -1.03
N HIS A 198 1.81 -7.62 -0.18
CA HIS A 198 0.54 -7.91 0.45
C HIS A 198 -0.60 -7.49 -0.49
N ASN A 199 -1.39 -8.46 -0.94
CA ASN A 199 -2.62 -8.22 -1.68
C ASN A 199 -3.76 -7.96 -0.70
N THR A 200 -4.11 -6.69 -0.50
CA THR A 200 -5.10 -6.24 0.50
C THR A 200 -6.50 -6.79 0.25
N THR A 201 -6.84 -7.17 -0.99
CA THR A 201 -8.12 -7.78 -1.31
C THR A 201 -8.26 -9.20 -0.75
N THR A 202 -7.15 -9.94 -0.68
CA THR A 202 -7.12 -11.38 -0.35
C THR A 202 -6.28 -11.74 0.88
N ASP A 203 -5.61 -10.76 1.46
CA ASP A 203 -4.60 -10.88 2.52
C ASP A 203 -3.42 -11.82 2.21
N GLU A 204 -3.24 -12.20 0.96
CA GLU A 204 -2.09 -13.00 0.52
C GLU A 204 -0.82 -12.14 0.56
N ILE A 205 0.26 -12.70 1.12
CA ILE A 205 1.59 -12.09 1.05
C ILE A 205 2.43 -12.92 0.07
N VAL A 206 2.67 -12.36 -1.11
CA VAL A 206 3.45 -12.98 -2.17
C VAL A 206 4.93 -12.62 -1.98
N LEU A 207 5.77 -13.64 -1.73
CA LEU A 207 7.21 -13.46 -1.58
C LEU A 207 7.91 -13.48 -2.95
N PHE A 208 8.91 -12.62 -3.15
CA PHE A 208 9.76 -12.63 -4.33
C PHE A 208 11.08 -13.34 -4.03
N ASP A 209 11.02 -14.66 -3.94
CA ASP A 209 12.04 -15.52 -3.33
C ASP A 209 12.85 -16.36 -4.33
N ALA A 210 12.78 -16.05 -5.64
CA ALA A 210 13.44 -16.80 -6.70
C ALA A 210 14.97 -16.89 -6.57
N PHE A 211 15.59 -15.99 -5.81
CA PHE A 211 17.04 -15.90 -5.62
C PHE A 211 17.48 -16.22 -4.18
N VAL A 212 16.60 -16.81 -3.37
CA VAL A 212 16.94 -17.21 -1.99
C VAL A 212 17.94 -18.39 -2.04
N PRO A 213 19.06 -18.33 -1.29
CA PRO A 213 20.05 -19.41 -1.23
C PRO A 213 19.52 -20.64 -0.47
N ASP A 214 20.11 -21.80 -0.77
CA ASP A 214 19.71 -23.09 -0.18
C ASP A 214 19.74 -23.08 1.36
N SER A 215 20.67 -22.32 1.95
CA SER A 215 20.81 -22.15 3.40
C SER A 215 19.56 -21.61 4.11
N HIS A 216 18.67 -20.92 3.38
CA HIS A 216 17.49 -20.26 3.93
C HIS A 216 16.17 -20.94 3.55
N ILE A 217 16.20 -21.98 2.70
CA ILE A 217 14.99 -22.63 2.16
C ILE A 217 14.10 -23.20 3.28
N GLU A 218 14.68 -23.84 4.29
CA GLU A 218 13.89 -24.41 5.40
C GLU A 218 13.14 -23.32 6.18
N ARG A 219 13.84 -22.22 6.54
CA ARG A 219 13.26 -21.06 7.23
C ARG A 219 12.19 -20.38 6.39
N LEU A 220 12.42 -20.29 5.08
CA LEU A 220 11.47 -19.73 4.12
C LEU A 220 10.18 -20.58 4.05
N ASN A 221 10.29 -21.90 4.04
CA ASN A 221 9.12 -22.79 4.03
C ASN A 221 8.28 -22.66 5.31
N ILE A 222 8.93 -22.53 6.47
CA ILE A 222 8.26 -22.24 7.74
C ILE A 222 7.54 -20.89 7.67
N LEU A 223 8.22 -19.86 7.16
CA LEU A 223 7.64 -18.53 6.99
C LEU A 223 6.41 -18.56 6.07
N LYS A 224 6.47 -19.25 4.93
CA LYS A 224 5.33 -19.42 4.02
C LYS A 224 4.13 -20.07 4.71
N SER A 225 4.34 -21.15 5.46
CA SER A 225 3.27 -21.80 6.21
C SER A 225 2.65 -20.88 7.27
N ASN A 226 3.46 -20.04 7.92
CA ASN A 226 2.95 -19.05 8.88
C ASN A 226 2.16 -17.94 8.19
N LEU A 227 2.60 -17.48 7.01
CA LEU A 227 1.88 -16.46 6.23
C LEU A 227 0.54 -16.98 5.72
N GLU A 228 0.44 -18.26 5.34
CA GLU A 228 -0.85 -18.89 4.97
C GLU A 228 -1.85 -18.87 6.14
N LYS A 229 -1.39 -19.19 7.36
CA LYS A 229 -2.23 -19.10 8.57
C LYS A 229 -2.64 -17.65 8.86
N ALA A 230 -1.71 -16.71 8.73
CA ALA A 230 -1.98 -15.30 8.94
C ALA A 230 -3.01 -14.76 7.93
N GLN A 231 -2.93 -15.20 6.67
CA GLN A 231 -3.91 -14.88 5.63
C GLN A 231 -5.30 -15.39 6.04
N GLU A 232 -5.41 -16.65 6.48
CA GLU A 232 -6.70 -17.24 6.87
C GLU A 232 -7.37 -16.43 7.99
N THR A 233 -6.62 -16.10 9.04
CA THR A 233 -7.12 -15.32 10.18
C THR A 233 -7.47 -13.89 9.78
N ALA A 234 -6.59 -13.19 9.04
CA ALA A 234 -6.82 -11.81 8.63
C ALA A 234 -8.04 -11.69 7.70
N THR A 235 -8.19 -12.59 6.74
CA THR A 235 -9.35 -12.60 5.86
C THR A 235 -10.63 -13.02 6.59
N ALA A 236 -10.56 -13.93 7.55
CA ALA A 236 -11.71 -14.33 8.37
C ALA A 236 -12.24 -13.16 9.20
N GLU A 237 -11.36 -12.42 9.87
CA GLU A 237 -11.72 -11.21 10.61
C GLU A 237 -12.30 -10.13 9.69
N ARG A 238 -11.62 -9.83 8.58
CA ARG A 238 -12.02 -8.77 7.65
C ARG A 238 -13.36 -9.04 6.96
N LEU A 239 -13.64 -10.30 6.60
CA LEU A 239 -14.89 -10.70 5.96
C LEU A 239 -15.97 -11.14 6.96
N ASN A 240 -15.62 -11.24 8.24
CA ASN A 240 -16.48 -11.75 9.31
C ASN A 240 -17.08 -13.13 8.99
N VAL A 241 -16.23 -14.08 8.59
CA VAL A 241 -16.61 -15.46 8.26
C VAL A 241 -15.67 -16.46 8.93
N SER A 242 -16.20 -17.57 9.41
CA SER A 242 -15.43 -18.58 10.17
C SER A 242 -14.73 -19.63 9.30
N LYS A 243 -15.15 -19.83 8.04
CA LYS A 243 -14.57 -20.81 7.11
C LYS A 243 -14.62 -20.27 5.68
N GLY A 244 -13.67 -20.70 4.84
CA GLY A 244 -13.64 -20.35 3.42
C GLY A 244 -13.37 -18.85 3.15
N SER A 245 -12.78 -18.15 4.11
CA SER A 245 -12.52 -16.71 4.05
C SER A 245 -11.66 -16.35 2.82
N ILE A 246 -10.57 -17.08 2.62
CA ILE A 246 -9.65 -16.92 1.48
C ILE A 246 -10.36 -17.12 0.14
N GLU A 247 -11.17 -18.18 0.03
CA GLU A 247 -11.90 -18.47 -1.21
C GLU A 247 -12.95 -17.41 -1.52
N LEU A 248 -13.65 -16.91 -0.50
CA LEU A 248 -14.59 -15.80 -0.63
C LEU A 248 -13.88 -14.52 -1.09
N ALA A 249 -12.75 -14.17 -0.48
CA ALA A 249 -11.96 -13.02 -0.89
C ALA A 249 -11.48 -13.14 -2.35
N LYS A 250 -10.97 -14.31 -2.74
CA LYS A 250 -10.57 -14.61 -4.13
C LYS A 250 -11.77 -14.56 -5.08
N LYS A 251 -12.94 -15.04 -4.68
CA LYS A 251 -14.16 -14.96 -5.50
C LYS A 251 -14.57 -13.50 -5.70
N LYS A 252 -14.54 -12.68 -4.66
CA LYS A 252 -14.87 -11.24 -4.73
C LYS A 252 -13.87 -10.47 -5.60
N SER A 253 -12.57 -10.73 -5.47
CA SER A 253 -11.52 -10.04 -6.24
C SER A 253 -11.63 -10.29 -7.75
N LEU A 254 -12.07 -11.50 -8.14
CA LEU A 254 -12.18 -11.94 -9.53
C LEU A 254 -13.56 -11.68 -10.17
N ASN A 255 -14.58 -11.40 -9.35
CA ASN A 255 -15.93 -11.14 -9.83
C ASN A 255 -16.00 -9.73 -10.44
N TRP A 256 -16.23 -9.67 -11.76
CA TRP A 256 -16.33 -8.41 -12.51
C TRP A 256 -17.59 -7.59 -12.21
N GLY A 257 -18.60 -8.20 -11.57
CA GLY A 257 -19.78 -7.51 -11.05
C GLY A 257 -19.66 -7.09 -9.58
N GLU A 258 -18.57 -7.44 -8.90
CA GLU A 258 -18.34 -7.07 -7.51
C GLU A 258 -17.94 -5.59 -7.43
N THR A 259 -18.80 -4.76 -6.84
CA THR A 259 -18.52 -3.32 -6.68
C THR A 259 -17.67 -3.03 -5.46
N ARG A 260 -17.58 -3.98 -4.52
CA ARG A 260 -16.90 -3.90 -3.22
C ARG A 260 -16.01 -5.12 -2.98
N PRO A 261 -14.98 -5.34 -3.80
CA PRO A 261 -14.05 -6.45 -3.61
C PRO A 261 -13.30 -6.30 -2.27
N GLU A 262 -13.00 -5.06 -1.88
CA GLU A 262 -12.50 -4.64 -0.58
C GLU A 262 -12.87 -3.17 -0.31
N TRP A 263 -12.48 -2.67 0.86
CA TRP A 263 -12.79 -1.32 1.34
C TRP A 263 -11.59 -0.36 1.36
N GLY A 264 -10.41 -0.80 0.91
CA GLY A 264 -9.19 0.00 0.96
C GLY A 264 -8.90 0.48 2.39
N LEU A 265 -8.73 1.79 2.55
CA LEU A 265 -8.39 2.45 3.81
C LEU A 265 -9.60 3.12 4.48
N ALA A 266 -10.82 2.70 4.15
CA ALA A 266 -12.03 3.17 4.83
C ALA A 266 -11.97 2.88 6.35
N LYS A 267 -12.76 3.61 7.13
CA LYS A 267 -12.73 3.65 8.62
C LYS A 267 -11.45 4.22 9.27
N ASN A 268 -10.45 4.65 8.50
CA ASN A 268 -9.26 5.27 9.07
C ASN A 268 -9.62 6.44 10.01
N ALA A 269 -8.99 6.46 11.19
CA ALA A 269 -9.32 7.38 12.27
C ALA A 269 -8.08 7.93 12.98
N ALA A 270 -7.00 7.14 13.08
CA ALA A 270 -5.79 7.55 13.78
C ALA A 270 -4.50 7.12 13.09
N PHE A 271 -3.41 7.80 13.45
CA PHE A 271 -2.05 7.44 13.10
C PHE A 271 -1.20 7.36 14.37
N ILE A 272 -0.64 6.19 14.67
CA ILE A 272 0.12 5.95 15.89
C ILE A 272 1.60 5.83 15.54
N VAL A 273 2.41 6.74 16.07
CA VAL A 273 3.87 6.75 15.96
C VAL A 273 4.46 6.36 17.31
N GLY A 274 5.02 5.17 17.40
CA GLY A 274 5.58 4.66 18.66
C GLY A 274 5.90 3.17 18.61
N SER A 275 6.40 2.62 19.72
CA SER A 275 6.75 1.21 19.78
C SER A 275 5.53 0.30 19.57
N ARG A 276 5.71 -0.79 18.83
CA ARG A 276 4.68 -1.83 18.65
C ARG A 276 4.15 -2.36 19.99
N ASN A 277 4.95 -2.34 21.06
CA ASN A 277 4.54 -2.78 22.39
C ASN A 277 3.33 -1.99 22.94
N LEU A 278 3.17 -0.72 22.57
CA LEU A 278 2.06 0.14 23.01
C LEU A 278 0.69 -0.36 22.53
N THR A 279 0.66 -1.07 21.40
CA THR A 279 -0.57 -1.49 20.71
C THR A 279 -0.66 -3.00 20.55
N SER A 280 0.35 -3.76 21.00
CA SER A 280 0.49 -5.21 20.74
C SER A 280 -0.68 -6.05 21.23
N SER A 281 -1.25 -5.67 22.37
CA SER A 281 -2.38 -6.33 23.01
C SER A 281 -3.73 -5.69 22.70
N MET A 282 -3.79 -4.72 21.78
CA MET A 282 -5.00 -3.96 21.47
C MET A 282 -5.55 -4.36 20.10
N GLN A 283 -6.87 -4.54 20.01
CA GLN A 283 -7.56 -4.60 18.73
C GLN A 283 -7.87 -3.16 18.29
N LEU A 284 -7.39 -2.77 17.10
CA LEU A 284 -7.54 -1.42 16.55
C LEU A 284 -8.59 -1.37 15.42
N ASP A 285 -9.30 -2.47 15.17
CA ASP A 285 -10.39 -2.62 14.19
C ASP A 285 -10.04 -2.20 12.74
N GLY A 286 -8.74 -2.21 12.40
CA GLY A 286 -8.23 -1.71 11.12
C GLY A 286 -8.42 -0.20 10.92
N ARG A 287 -8.57 0.58 11.99
CA ARG A 287 -8.84 2.03 11.95
C ARG A 287 -7.59 2.89 12.12
N CYS A 288 -6.46 2.30 12.46
CA CYS A 288 -5.23 3.01 12.78
C CYS A 288 -4.13 2.70 11.78
N PHE A 289 -3.55 3.74 11.20
CA PHE A 289 -2.21 3.64 10.62
C PHE A 289 -1.20 3.49 11.77
N MET A 290 -0.13 2.74 11.54
CA MET A 290 0.89 2.49 12.54
C MET A 290 2.28 2.70 11.96
N HIS A 291 3.15 3.34 12.75
CA HIS A 291 4.56 3.53 12.41
C HIS A 291 5.41 3.21 13.64
N SER A 292 6.18 2.11 13.56
CA SER A 292 7.12 1.74 14.60
C SER A 292 8.19 2.82 14.74
N TYR A 293 8.30 3.39 15.93
CA TYR A 293 9.28 4.43 16.23
C TYR A 293 9.80 4.27 17.66
N ASN A 294 11.11 4.42 17.83
CA ASN A 294 11.79 4.42 19.12
C ASN A 294 12.48 5.77 19.34
N TRP A 295 11.91 6.62 20.18
CA TRP A 295 12.46 7.94 20.47
C TRP A 295 13.85 7.89 21.14
N LYS A 296 14.24 6.76 21.74
CA LYS A 296 15.54 6.60 22.41
C LYS A 296 16.70 6.47 21.42
N SER A 297 16.48 5.83 20.27
CA SER A 297 17.49 5.72 19.20
C SER A 297 17.52 6.94 18.29
N ASP A 298 16.60 7.88 18.46
CA ASP A 298 16.53 9.15 17.72
C ASP A 298 16.62 10.37 18.66
N PRO A 299 17.77 10.61 19.32
CA PRO A 299 17.91 11.66 20.32
C PRO A 299 17.70 13.07 19.76
N GLU A 300 18.03 13.29 18.48
CA GLU A 300 17.87 14.57 17.79
C GLU A 300 16.48 14.77 17.18
N GLY A 301 15.67 13.71 17.06
CA GLY A 301 14.34 13.78 16.45
C GLY A 301 14.37 13.83 14.92
N LYS A 302 15.46 13.42 14.26
CA LYS A 302 15.59 13.46 12.80
C LYS A 302 14.65 12.46 12.13
N ALA A 303 14.57 11.24 12.67
CA ALA A 303 13.65 10.25 12.15
C ALA A 303 12.21 10.67 12.44
N LEU A 304 11.92 11.21 13.63
CA LEU A 304 10.60 11.75 13.95
C LEU A 304 10.18 12.91 13.04
N GLU A 305 11.08 13.84 12.74
CA GLU A 305 10.83 14.95 11.82
C GLU A 305 10.48 14.44 10.43
N ALA A 306 11.19 13.43 9.93
CA ALA A 306 10.87 12.78 8.66
C ALA A 306 9.54 12.01 8.69
N ILE A 307 9.21 11.34 9.81
CA ILE A 307 7.90 10.68 10.00
C ILE A 307 6.75 11.70 9.99
N MET A 308 6.94 12.83 10.67
CA MET A 308 5.97 13.92 10.76
C MET A 308 5.82 14.67 9.42
N GLY A 309 6.90 14.85 8.66
CA GLY A 309 6.86 15.50 7.34
C GLY A 309 6.34 14.60 6.21
N GLY A 310 6.53 13.28 6.31
CA GLY A 310 6.13 12.32 5.29
C GLY A 310 4.88 11.52 5.71
N PRO A 311 5.03 10.35 6.38
CA PRO A 311 3.93 9.49 6.80
C PRO A 311 2.73 10.18 7.46
N MET A 312 2.96 11.12 8.38
CA MET A 312 1.87 11.87 9.04
C MET A 312 1.06 12.71 8.04
N VAL A 313 1.73 13.39 7.10
CA VAL A 313 1.07 14.16 6.04
C VAL A 313 0.31 13.23 5.09
N VAL A 314 0.90 12.09 4.71
CA VAL A 314 0.25 11.10 3.82
C VAL A 314 -1.02 10.54 4.43
N THR A 315 -0.95 10.11 5.69
CA THR A 315 -2.11 9.56 6.40
C THR A 315 -3.20 10.61 6.56
N GLN A 316 -2.83 11.88 6.76
CA GLN A 316 -3.77 13.00 6.77
C GLN A 316 -4.42 13.24 5.40
N TRP A 317 -3.67 13.18 4.30
CA TRP A 317 -4.22 13.31 2.94
C TRP A 317 -5.18 12.18 2.61
N ILE A 318 -4.83 10.94 2.98
CA ILE A 318 -5.70 9.79 2.83
C ILE A 318 -6.98 10.03 3.63
N ASN A 319 -6.89 10.39 4.91
CA ASN A 319 -8.05 10.68 5.74
C ASN A 319 -8.96 11.75 5.13
N ASN A 320 -8.40 12.88 4.69
CA ASN A 320 -9.16 13.95 4.04
C ASN A 320 -9.85 13.49 2.74
N HIS A 321 -9.18 12.64 1.95
CA HIS A 321 -9.77 12.09 0.73
C HIS A 321 -11.05 11.29 1.05
N TYR A 322 -11.02 10.44 2.09
CA TYR A 322 -12.22 9.74 2.54
C TYR A 322 -13.25 10.69 3.19
N TYR A 323 -12.80 11.66 3.99
CA TYR A 323 -13.66 12.65 4.65
C TYR A 323 -14.49 13.43 3.62
N PHE A 324 -13.85 14.11 2.67
CA PHE A 324 -14.54 14.97 1.72
C PHE A 324 -15.42 14.17 0.75
N SER A 325 -14.95 13.02 0.26
CA SER A 325 -15.76 12.16 -0.59
C SER A 325 -16.99 11.60 0.14
N THR A 326 -16.97 11.52 1.47
CA THR A 326 -18.10 11.07 2.30
C THR A 326 -19.08 12.20 2.58
N VAL A 327 -18.59 13.39 2.94
CA VAL A 327 -19.44 14.55 3.28
C VAL A 327 -20.22 15.06 2.08
N ASP A 328 -19.57 15.21 0.92
CA ASP A 328 -20.22 15.64 -0.32
C ASP A 328 -19.65 14.85 -1.51
N ASN A 329 -20.23 13.66 -1.74
CA ASN A 329 -19.80 12.77 -2.82
C ASN A 329 -20.09 13.36 -4.21
N ASN A 330 -21.07 14.26 -4.33
CA ASN A 330 -21.40 14.86 -5.62
C ASN A 330 -20.27 15.80 -6.08
N LYS A 331 -19.70 16.56 -5.14
CA LYS A 331 -18.63 17.52 -5.42
C LYS A 331 -17.22 16.95 -5.31
N PHE A 332 -16.97 16.11 -4.29
CA PHE A 332 -15.64 15.61 -3.96
C PHE A 332 -15.51 14.08 -4.10
N GLY A 333 -16.47 13.43 -4.73
CA GLY A 333 -16.55 11.99 -4.83
C GLY A 333 -16.82 11.45 -6.23
N GLY A 334 -16.61 10.14 -6.34
CA GLY A 334 -16.68 9.41 -7.59
C GLY A 334 -18.11 9.17 -8.08
N GLY A 335 -19.14 9.47 -7.29
CA GLY A 335 -20.50 9.01 -7.56
C GLY A 335 -20.65 7.50 -7.39
N SER A 336 -21.61 6.90 -8.10
CA SER A 336 -21.88 5.45 -8.01
C SER A 336 -21.14 4.67 -9.10
N LYS A 337 -20.36 3.64 -8.68
CA LYS A 337 -19.65 2.71 -9.57
C LYS A 337 -20.57 2.06 -10.61
N ILE A 338 -21.84 1.88 -10.28
CA ILE A 338 -22.85 1.23 -11.15
C ILE A 338 -23.01 1.98 -12.49
N THR A 339 -22.79 3.29 -12.46
CA THR A 339 -23.02 4.18 -13.60
C THR A 339 -21.73 4.75 -14.17
N HIS A 340 -20.58 4.19 -13.80
CA HIS A 340 -19.28 4.67 -14.28
C HIS A 340 -19.02 4.25 -15.72
N ASN A 341 -18.62 5.21 -16.53
CA ASN A 341 -18.13 5.00 -17.88
C ASN A 341 -16.69 5.53 -18.00
N ILE A 342 -15.77 4.68 -18.44
CA ILE A 342 -14.38 5.07 -18.69
C ILE A 342 -14.34 5.88 -19.98
N THR A 343 -13.89 7.13 -19.89
CA THR A 343 -13.78 8.06 -21.02
C THR A 343 -12.32 8.32 -21.33
N GLY A 344 -11.94 8.18 -22.60
CA GLY A 344 -10.59 8.50 -23.08
C GLY A 344 -9.45 7.64 -22.53
N GLN A 345 -9.74 6.61 -21.73
CA GLN A 345 -8.76 5.78 -20.99
C GLN A 345 -7.97 6.52 -19.89
N PHE A 346 -8.37 7.74 -19.52
CA PHE A 346 -7.70 8.54 -18.48
C PHE A 346 -8.64 9.03 -17.38
N GLY A 347 -9.96 8.93 -17.58
CA GLY A 347 -10.94 9.43 -16.62
C GLY A 347 -12.24 8.63 -16.64
N VAL A 348 -13.11 8.97 -15.69
CA VAL A 348 -14.41 8.32 -15.49
C VAL A 348 -15.48 9.39 -15.48
N VAL A 349 -16.57 9.18 -16.22
CA VAL A 349 -17.80 9.96 -16.12
C VAL A 349 -18.90 9.12 -15.49
N GLN A 350 -19.97 9.77 -15.02
CA GLN A 350 -21.13 9.07 -14.48
C GLN A 350 -22.32 9.22 -15.43
N GLY A 351 -22.85 8.11 -15.92
CA GLY A 351 -23.92 8.11 -16.91
C GLY A 351 -23.42 8.47 -18.30
N ASN A 352 -24.26 9.15 -19.08
CA ASN A 352 -24.02 9.38 -20.52
C ASN A 352 -23.14 10.61 -20.82
N GLY A 353 -22.63 11.32 -19.80
CA GLY A 353 -21.80 12.51 -19.98
C GLY A 353 -21.51 13.25 -18.67
N GLY A 354 -21.08 14.51 -18.79
CA GLY A 354 -20.74 15.38 -17.66
C GLY A 354 -19.25 15.41 -17.34
N ASP A 355 -18.93 16.08 -16.24
CA ASP A 355 -17.55 16.26 -15.80
C ASP A 355 -16.91 14.94 -15.36
N LEU A 356 -15.59 14.88 -15.45
CA LEU A 356 -14.82 13.76 -14.92
C LEU A 356 -15.01 13.67 -13.41
N LYS A 357 -15.34 12.47 -12.95
CA LYS A 357 -15.45 12.14 -11.54
C LYS A 357 -14.07 12.11 -10.90
N MET A 358 -14.00 12.72 -9.72
CA MET A 358 -12.81 12.82 -8.89
C MET A 358 -13.14 12.26 -7.51
N GLY A 359 -12.15 11.78 -6.77
CA GLY A 359 -12.39 11.28 -5.41
C GLY A 359 -12.92 9.84 -5.35
N LEU A 360 -13.41 9.42 -4.18
CA LEU A 360 -13.84 8.03 -3.94
C LEU A 360 -15.32 7.80 -4.29
N PRO A 361 -15.67 6.68 -4.92
CA PRO A 361 -17.06 6.34 -5.20
C PRO A 361 -17.82 5.89 -3.94
N LEU A 362 -19.14 5.97 -3.97
CA LEU A 362 -20.03 5.59 -2.86
C LEU A 362 -19.75 4.17 -2.34
N GLN A 363 -19.44 3.23 -3.24
CA GLN A 363 -19.16 1.84 -2.86
C GLN A 363 -17.83 1.66 -2.10
N SER A 364 -16.98 2.69 -2.01
CA SER A 364 -15.80 2.70 -1.14
C SER A 364 -16.06 3.37 0.22
N LEU A 365 -17.25 3.94 0.42
CA LEU A 365 -17.56 4.83 1.55
C LEU A 365 -18.81 4.41 2.34
N LYS A 366 -19.78 3.79 1.66
CA LYS A 366 -21.09 3.42 2.22
C LYS A 366 -21.38 1.93 2.09
N ALA A 367 -21.83 1.33 3.19
CA ALA A 367 -22.28 -0.05 3.25
C ALA A 367 -23.63 -0.21 2.52
N SER A 368 -24.54 0.73 2.72
CA SER A 368 -25.85 0.82 2.07
C SER A 368 -26.20 2.28 1.76
N ASP A 369 -27.39 2.55 1.23
CA ASP A 369 -27.81 3.93 0.93
C ASP A 369 -27.94 4.80 2.20
N THR A 370 -28.23 4.16 3.34
CA THR A 370 -28.43 4.81 4.64
C THR A 370 -27.26 4.62 5.61
N GLU A 371 -26.38 3.65 5.37
CA GLU A 371 -25.31 3.30 6.30
C GLU A 371 -23.93 3.70 5.75
N MET A 372 -23.24 4.56 6.48
CA MET A 372 -21.86 4.91 6.21
C MET A 372 -20.93 3.80 6.68
N TYR A 373 -20.04 3.35 5.81
CA TYR A 373 -18.96 2.46 6.21
C TYR A 373 -17.75 3.26 6.72
N HIS A 374 -17.42 4.38 6.07
CA HIS A 374 -16.44 5.35 6.58
C HIS A 374 -17.17 6.51 7.26
N GLN A 375 -16.83 6.77 8.52
CA GLN A 375 -17.27 7.96 9.24
C GLN A 375 -16.34 9.13 8.87
N PRO A 376 -16.86 10.30 8.45
CA PRO A 376 -16.03 11.44 8.08
C PRO A 376 -15.46 12.10 9.35
N LEU A 377 -14.37 11.53 9.84
CA LEU A 377 -13.61 12.00 11.00
C LEU A 377 -12.27 12.56 10.54
N ARG A 378 -11.77 13.59 11.23
CA ARG A 378 -10.41 14.09 11.02
C ARG A 378 -9.40 13.21 11.75
N LEU A 379 -8.28 12.93 11.11
CA LEU A 379 -7.24 12.05 11.63
C LEU A 379 -6.70 12.53 12.98
N THR A 380 -6.61 11.63 13.97
CA THR A 380 -5.87 11.89 15.20
C THR A 380 -4.50 11.22 15.16
N THR A 381 -3.43 12.00 15.17
CA THR A 381 -2.06 11.47 15.28
C THR A 381 -1.64 11.39 16.74
N ILE A 382 -1.10 10.25 17.15
CA ILE A 382 -0.59 9.99 18.49
C ILE A 382 0.90 9.70 18.38
N ILE A 383 1.74 10.50 19.04
CA ILE A 383 3.20 10.34 19.00
C ILE A 383 3.72 9.96 20.40
N HIS A 384 4.49 8.89 20.48
CA HIS A 384 5.22 8.50 21.70
C HIS A 384 6.66 9.05 21.65
N ALA A 385 6.87 10.22 22.24
CA ALA A 385 8.15 10.91 22.30
C ALA A 385 8.15 12.02 23.37
N PRO A 386 9.31 12.56 23.77
CA PRO A 386 9.37 13.76 24.60
C PRO A 386 8.62 14.95 23.95
N LEU A 387 7.77 15.64 24.71
CA LEU A 387 6.96 16.75 24.18
C LEU A 387 7.81 17.86 23.55
N ASN A 388 8.91 18.23 24.22
CA ASN A 388 9.83 19.27 23.73
C ASN A 388 10.40 18.97 22.34
N ARG A 389 10.62 17.69 22.02
CA ARG A 389 11.13 17.24 20.72
C ARG A 389 10.07 17.42 19.64
N VAL A 390 8.83 16.98 19.90
CA VAL A 390 7.70 17.17 18.99
C VAL A 390 7.48 18.67 18.74
N GLU A 391 7.48 19.49 19.78
CA GLU A 391 7.30 20.93 19.64
C GLU A 391 8.43 21.60 18.84
N THR A 392 9.68 21.21 19.06
CA THR A 392 10.82 21.71 18.29
C THR A 392 10.66 21.41 16.80
N ILE A 393 10.23 20.19 16.46
CA ILE A 393 9.96 19.79 15.08
C ILE A 393 8.82 20.62 14.50
N LEU A 394 7.71 20.78 15.23
CA LEU A 394 6.59 21.61 14.80
C LEU A 394 7.04 23.04 14.51
N ARG A 395 7.83 23.66 15.40
CA ARG A 395 8.34 25.04 15.24
C ARG A 395 9.18 25.21 13.98
N LYS A 396 9.94 24.19 13.57
CA LYS A 396 10.72 24.19 12.31
C LYS A 396 9.84 23.99 11.06
N ASN A 397 8.70 23.33 11.19
CA ASN A 397 7.89 22.88 10.07
C ASN A 397 6.55 23.64 9.99
N LYS A 398 6.55 24.80 9.34
CA LYS A 398 5.35 25.67 9.28
C LYS A 398 4.13 25.00 8.64
N HIS A 399 4.34 24.14 7.64
CA HIS A 399 3.25 23.41 6.98
C HIS A 399 2.50 22.47 7.94
N LEU A 400 3.21 21.79 8.87
CA LEU A 400 2.59 20.95 9.89
C LEU A 400 1.80 21.78 10.90
N GLN A 401 2.34 22.93 11.31
CA GLN A 401 1.60 23.88 12.15
C GLN A 401 0.29 24.29 11.47
N THR A 402 0.32 24.67 10.19
CA THR A 402 -0.88 25.05 9.45
C THR A 402 -1.92 23.94 9.41
N LEU A 403 -1.53 22.67 9.28
CA LEU A 403 -2.47 21.55 9.34
C LEU A 403 -3.14 21.44 10.71
N LEU A 404 -2.37 21.61 11.80
CA LEU A 404 -2.87 21.47 13.17
C LEU A 404 -3.65 22.69 13.66
N ASP A 405 -3.16 23.91 13.40
CA ASP A 405 -3.78 25.17 13.82
C ASP A 405 -5.13 25.42 13.15
N ASN A 406 -5.33 24.89 11.94
CA ASN A 406 -6.61 24.89 11.24
C ASN A 406 -7.42 23.61 11.47
N GLU A 407 -6.96 22.76 12.41
CA GLU A 407 -7.61 21.51 12.80
C GLU A 407 -7.90 20.56 11.63
N TRP A 408 -7.10 20.57 10.57
CA TRP A 408 -7.21 19.58 9.48
C TRP A 408 -6.82 18.17 9.93
N MET A 409 -6.18 18.07 11.10
CA MET A 409 -5.94 16.86 11.87
C MET A 409 -5.71 17.24 13.34
N TYR A 410 -5.80 16.27 14.24
CA TYR A 410 -5.49 16.43 15.65
C TYR A 410 -4.15 15.77 15.98
N LEU A 411 -3.44 16.31 16.98
CA LEU A 411 -2.19 15.75 17.48
C LEU A 411 -2.27 15.54 18.99
N LYS A 412 -1.89 14.34 19.43
CA LYS A 412 -1.67 13.98 20.82
C LYS A 412 -0.24 13.46 20.99
N VAL A 413 0.40 13.84 22.08
CA VAL A 413 1.72 13.34 22.46
C VAL A 413 1.59 12.56 23.76
N MET A 414 2.03 11.31 23.74
CA MET A 414 2.25 10.51 24.94
C MET A 414 3.63 10.88 25.47
N ASP A 415 3.70 11.87 26.37
CA ASP A 415 4.96 12.52 26.75
C ASP A 415 5.79 11.64 27.69
N THR A 416 6.89 11.13 27.18
CA THR A 416 7.80 10.27 27.93
C THR A 416 8.52 10.99 29.07
N SER A 417 8.53 12.32 29.05
CA SER A 417 9.14 13.16 30.09
C SER A 417 8.20 13.36 31.28
N ASP A 418 6.91 13.10 31.09
CA ASP A 418 5.85 13.26 32.09
C ASP A 418 5.06 11.97 32.27
N SER A 419 5.77 10.88 32.60
CA SER A 419 5.18 9.56 32.90
C SER A 419 4.22 9.02 31.82
N ASN A 420 4.47 9.36 30.55
CA ASN A 420 3.60 9.03 29.41
C ASN A 420 2.16 9.59 29.51
N GLN A 421 1.97 10.73 30.17
CA GLN A 421 0.68 11.43 30.11
C GLN A 421 0.38 11.92 28.70
N PHE A 422 -0.89 11.87 28.30
CA PHE A 422 -1.32 12.44 27.03
C PHE A 422 -1.43 13.96 27.11
N LYS A 423 -0.79 14.64 26.17
CA LYS A 423 -0.91 16.08 25.92
C LYS A 423 -1.53 16.28 24.54
N SER A 424 -2.63 17.01 24.48
CA SER A 424 -3.33 17.32 23.22
C SER A 424 -2.94 18.70 22.72
N TYR A 425 -2.54 18.77 21.45
CA TYR A 425 -2.19 20.01 20.78
C TYR A 425 -3.44 20.81 20.45
N HIS A 426 -3.35 22.12 20.68
CA HIS A 426 -4.27 23.14 20.21
C HIS A 426 -3.48 24.22 19.48
N LYS A 427 -4.22 25.13 18.86
CA LYS A 427 -3.67 26.23 18.08
C LYS A 427 -2.58 27.01 18.83
N ASP A 428 -1.56 27.45 18.09
CA ASP A 428 -0.46 28.30 18.57
C ASP A 428 0.37 27.66 19.70
N PHE A 429 0.61 26.34 19.62
CA PHE A 429 1.39 25.55 20.59
C PHE A 429 0.79 25.50 22.00
N PHE A 430 -0.52 25.72 22.14
CA PHE A 430 -1.19 25.47 23.41
C PHE A 430 -1.40 23.96 23.61
N TRP A 431 -1.01 23.43 24.76
CA TRP A 431 -1.14 22.00 25.08
C TRP A 431 -2.02 21.81 26.32
N SER A 432 -3.01 20.91 26.22
CA SER A 432 -3.83 20.51 27.37
C SER A 432 -3.44 19.10 27.82
N SER A 433 -3.29 18.89 29.14
CA SER A 433 -3.09 17.56 29.69
C SER A 433 -4.42 16.79 29.73
N GLU A 434 -4.45 15.58 29.21
CA GLU A 434 -5.60 14.69 29.33
C GLU A 434 -5.41 13.77 30.55
N HIS A 435 -6.15 14.03 31.63
CA HIS A 435 -6.26 13.08 32.72
C HIS A 435 -7.23 11.97 32.30
N MET A 436 -6.71 10.87 31.74
CA MET A 436 -7.53 9.70 31.50
C MET A 436 -7.99 9.11 32.83
N ASN A 437 -9.27 9.27 33.14
CA ASN A 437 -9.90 8.62 34.28
C ASN A 437 -10.15 7.15 33.92
N LEU A 438 -9.14 6.29 34.13
CA LEU A 438 -9.12 4.87 33.72
C LEU A 438 -10.29 4.01 34.29
N LYS A 439 -11.11 4.54 35.20
CA LYS A 439 -12.26 3.85 35.79
C LYS A 439 -13.47 3.67 34.85
N LYS A 440 -13.49 4.29 33.65
CA LYS A 440 -14.65 4.22 32.73
C LYS A 440 -14.53 3.22 31.57
N ILE A 441 -13.47 2.42 31.49
CA ILE A 441 -13.23 1.53 30.33
C ILE A 441 -13.89 0.14 30.49
N ASN A 442 -14.45 -0.19 31.66
CA ASN A 442 -15.13 -1.48 31.92
C ASN A 442 -16.66 -1.41 31.78
N THR A 443 -17.18 -0.83 30.70
CA THR A 443 -18.60 -1.00 30.33
C THR A 443 -18.72 -1.35 28.86
N PRO A 444 -19.28 -2.53 28.51
CA PRO A 444 -19.57 -2.89 27.14
C PRO A 444 -20.87 -2.19 26.71
N GLU A 445 -20.77 -0.91 26.37
CA GLU A 445 -21.83 -0.18 25.66
C GLU A 445 -21.23 0.44 24.39
N LEU A 446 -20.93 -0.43 23.42
CA LEU A 446 -20.78 -0.08 22.02
C LEU A 446 -21.36 -1.23 21.18
N SER A 447 -22.63 -1.52 21.45
CA SER A 447 -23.54 -2.07 20.45
C SER A 447 -24.65 -1.04 20.28
N MET A 448 -24.82 -0.52 19.06
CA MET A 448 -25.75 0.53 18.63
C MET A 448 -25.24 1.98 18.76
N CYS A 449 -24.58 2.46 17.70
CA CYS A 449 -24.91 3.69 16.98
C CYS A 449 -24.12 3.74 15.66
#